data_AF-A0A2J4XY64-F1
#
_entry.id   AF-A0A2J4XY64-F1
#
_cell.length_a   1.000
_cell.length_b   1.000
_cell.length_c   1.000
_cell.angle_alpha   90.00
_cell.angle_beta   90.00
_cell.angle_gamma   90.00
#
_symmetry.space_group_name_H-M   'P 1'
#
loop_
_entity.id
_entity.type
_entity.pdbx_description
1 polymer ?
#
loop_
_entity_poly.entity_id
_entity_poly.type
_entity_poly.pdbx_seq_one_letter_code
_entity_poly.pdbx_strand_id
1 'polypeptide(L)'
;SQERAARADLLQYQLKELNEFNPLAGEFEQIDEEYKRLANSGQLLTTCQHALTVLADGEESNLQSQLYAAKQLVSELVGMDSKLSGVLDMLEEASIQLSEATDELRHYHDRLDLDPNRLFELEQRISRQIALARKHQITPEELPDLYQSLLEEQRMLDDSAGSLESLSQRVVEHHQLALDTAKQLHALRQNSADELTQLITESMHSLSMPHGVFSIDVAFDERHLTADGADHIEFRVTTNPGQPLQPIAKVASGGELSRIA
;
A
#
# COMPACT_ATOMS: atom_id res chain seq x y z
N SER A 1 4.26 -5.70 -16.43
CA SER A 1 3.11 -5.16 -17.19
C SER A 1 2.78 -3.78 -16.63
N GLN A 2 2.49 -2.78 -17.47
CA GLN A 2 2.17 -1.40 -17.05
C GLN A 2 1.08 -1.33 -15.96
N GLU A 3 0.11 -2.24 -15.98
CA GLU A 3 -0.95 -2.32 -14.96
C GLU A 3 -0.43 -2.64 -13.55
N ARG A 4 0.62 -3.47 -13.42
CA ARG A 4 1.23 -3.76 -12.11
C ARG A 4 1.96 -2.55 -11.54
N ALA A 5 2.65 -1.79 -12.39
CA ALA A 5 3.32 -0.57 -11.98
C ALA A 5 2.30 0.50 -11.53
N ALA A 6 1.25 0.72 -12.33
CA ALA A 6 0.19 1.66 -11.97
C ALA A 6 -0.55 1.29 -10.67
N ARG A 7 -0.76 -0.02 -10.43
CA ARG A 7 -1.35 -0.49 -9.17
C ARG A 7 -0.43 -0.28 -7.97
N ALA A 8 0.87 -0.53 -8.13
CA ALA A 8 1.87 -0.28 -7.08
C ALA A 8 1.97 1.21 -6.73
N ASP A 9 1.98 2.09 -7.74
CA ASP A 9 2.02 3.55 -7.54
C ASP A 9 0.75 4.05 -6.80
N LEU A 10 -0.43 3.54 -7.20
CA LEU A 10 -1.69 3.85 -6.51
C LEU A 10 -1.66 3.39 -5.05
N LEU A 11 -1.23 2.15 -4.80
CA LEU A 11 -1.13 1.58 -3.46
C LEU A 11 -0.19 2.41 -2.58
N GLN A 12 0.96 2.82 -3.13
CA GLN A 12 1.94 3.63 -2.40
C GLN A 12 1.39 5.02 -2.07
N TYR A 13 0.65 5.64 -2.99
CA TYR A 13 -0.04 6.91 -2.72
C TYR A 13 -1.08 6.77 -1.61
N GLN A 14 -1.93 5.74 -1.66
CA GLN A 14 -2.96 5.46 -0.66
C GLN A 14 -2.34 5.21 0.72
N LEU A 15 -1.32 4.35 0.79
CA LEU A 15 -0.62 4.05 2.03
C LEU A 15 0.10 5.26 2.61
N LYS A 16 0.62 6.17 1.78
CA LYS A 16 1.27 7.39 2.28
C LYS A 16 0.30 8.26 3.09
N GLU A 17 -0.90 8.52 2.56
CA GLU A 17 -1.92 9.31 3.28
C GLU A 17 -2.37 8.59 4.56
N LEU A 18 -2.56 7.27 4.51
CA LEU A 18 -3.00 6.48 5.67
C LEU A 18 -1.90 6.32 6.74
N ASN A 19 -0.63 6.26 6.36
CA ASN A 19 0.51 6.23 7.28
C ASN A 19 0.64 7.56 8.04
N GLU A 20 0.41 8.69 7.37
CA GLU A 20 0.41 10.01 8.02
C GLU A 20 -0.75 10.15 9.01
N PHE A 21 -1.91 9.57 8.70
CA PHE A 21 -3.07 9.59 9.58
C PHE A 21 -3.02 8.55 10.71
N ASN A 22 -2.42 7.38 10.46
CA ASN A 22 -2.33 6.24 11.38
C ASN A 22 -3.69 5.87 12.02
N PRO A 23 -4.64 5.31 11.24
CA PRO A 23 -5.95 4.94 11.75
C PRO A 23 -5.87 3.75 12.72
N LEU A 24 -6.50 3.87 13.88
CA LEU A 24 -6.55 2.81 14.89
C LEU A 24 -7.95 2.19 14.98
N ALA A 25 -8.01 0.87 15.18
CA ALA A 25 -9.26 0.16 15.35
C ALA A 25 -10.00 0.62 16.62
N GLY A 26 -11.29 0.92 16.50
CA GLY A 26 -12.14 1.39 17.61
C GLY A 26 -11.88 2.83 18.05
N GLU A 27 -10.96 3.56 17.38
CA GLU A 27 -10.64 4.96 17.72
C GLU A 27 -11.79 5.89 17.35
N PHE A 28 -12.44 5.66 16.20
CA PHE A 28 -13.47 6.56 15.70
C PHE A 28 -14.67 6.62 16.65
N GLU A 29 -15.13 5.48 17.13
CA GLU A 29 -16.25 5.38 18.06
C GLU A 29 -15.94 6.06 19.39
N GLN A 30 -14.72 5.86 19.92
CA GLN A 30 -14.28 6.49 21.16
C GLN A 30 -14.24 8.01 21.02
N ILE A 31 -13.67 8.50 19.92
CA ILE A 31 -13.53 9.92 19.64
C ILE A 31 -14.88 10.58 19.34
N ASP A 32 -15.79 9.90 18.64
CA ASP A 32 -17.14 10.38 18.36
C ASP A 32 -17.97 10.48 19.66
N GLU A 33 -17.87 9.50 20.56
CA GLU A 33 -18.49 9.56 21.88
C GLU A 33 -17.94 10.70 22.75
N GLU A 34 -16.61 10.88 22.76
CA GLU A 34 -15.95 11.98 23.47
C GLU A 34 -16.38 13.34 22.89
N TYR A 35 -16.38 13.48 21.57
CA TYR A 35 -16.81 14.68 20.86
C TYR A 35 -18.25 15.03 21.19
N LYS A 36 -19.19 14.09 21.12
CA LYS A 36 -20.61 14.33 21.46
C LYS A 36 -20.76 14.85 22.89
N ARG A 37 -20.00 14.29 23.84
CA ARG A 37 -20.02 14.70 25.25
C ARG A 37 -19.51 16.14 25.43
N LEU A 38 -18.39 16.47 24.80
CA LEU A 38 -17.79 17.80 24.88
C LEU A 38 -18.61 18.84 24.10
N ALA A 39 -19.13 18.50 22.92
CA ALA A 39 -19.96 19.39 22.12
C ALA A 39 -21.26 19.78 22.85
N ASN A 40 -21.93 18.82 23.50
CA ASN A 40 -23.10 19.08 24.33
C ASN A 40 -22.78 20.04 25.48
N SER A 41 -21.62 19.85 26.11
CA SER A 41 -21.15 20.72 27.19
C SER A 41 -20.80 22.13 26.67
N GLY A 42 -20.27 22.25 25.45
CA GLY A 42 -19.98 23.52 24.80
C GLY A 42 -21.25 24.30 24.44
N GLN A 43 -22.29 23.59 24.00
CA GLN A 43 -23.60 24.19 23.77
C GLN A 43 -24.22 24.69 25.09
N LEU A 44 -24.08 23.93 26.18
CA LEU A 44 -24.52 24.36 27.51
C LEU A 44 -23.80 25.63 27.95
N LEU A 45 -22.46 25.69 27.84
CA LEU A 45 -21.68 26.89 28.17
C LEU A 45 -22.13 28.11 27.37
N THR A 46 -22.22 27.98 26.04
CA THR A 46 -22.62 29.07 25.15
C THR A 46 -24.03 29.58 25.50
N THR A 47 -24.95 28.67 25.78
CA THR A 47 -26.33 29.00 26.15
C THR A 47 -26.39 29.67 27.53
N CYS A 48 -25.61 29.18 28.51
CA CYS A 48 -25.49 29.79 29.83
C CYS A 48 -24.92 31.20 29.74
N GLN A 49 -23.86 31.41 28.95
CA GLN A 49 -23.28 32.73 28.73
C GLN A 49 -24.28 33.70 28.11
N HIS A 50 -25.02 33.26 27.09
CA HIS A 50 -26.06 34.09 26.48
C HIS A 50 -27.18 34.44 27.48
N ALA A 51 -27.61 33.47 28.30
CA ALA A 51 -28.58 33.73 29.35
C ALA A 51 -28.05 34.73 30.40
N LEU A 52 -26.78 34.63 30.81
CA LEU A 52 -26.14 35.62 31.70
C LEU A 52 -26.09 37.02 31.08
N THR A 53 -25.82 37.14 29.78
CA THR A 53 -25.91 38.42 29.06
C THR A 53 -27.32 39.02 29.12
N VAL A 54 -28.37 38.20 28.93
CA VAL A 54 -29.76 38.67 29.01
C VAL A 54 -30.16 39.06 30.43
N LEU A 55 -29.72 38.29 31.44
CA LEU A 55 -30.10 38.50 32.83
C LEU A 55 -29.38 39.71 33.45
N ALA A 56 -28.06 39.83 33.25
CA ALA A 56 -27.23 40.78 34.00
C ALA A 56 -26.09 41.44 33.18
N ASP A 57 -25.40 40.70 32.30
CA ASP A 57 -24.12 41.16 31.74
C ASP A 57 -24.24 41.98 30.44
N GLY A 58 -25.46 42.17 29.90
CA GLY A 58 -25.70 42.95 28.69
C GLY A 58 -25.53 44.45 28.92
N GLU A 59 -24.60 45.09 28.20
CA GLU A 59 -24.27 46.51 28.36
C GLU A 59 -25.39 47.48 27.94
N GLU A 60 -26.07 47.19 26.83
CA GLU A 60 -27.15 48.08 26.32
C GLU A 60 -28.48 47.86 27.06
N SER A 61 -28.75 46.62 27.46
CA SER A 61 -30.03 46.23 28.05
C SER A 61 -29.91 44.84 28.68
N ASN A 62 -30.20 44.74 29.98
CA ASN A 62 -30.35 43.48 30.70
C ASN A 62 -31.56 43.55 31.64
N LEU A 63 -32.09 42.38 32.01
CA LEU A 63 -33.31 42.29 32.82
C LEU A 63 -33.15 42.92 34.20
N GLN A 64 -31.98 42.79 34.84
CA GLN A 64 -31.73 43.41 36.16
C GLN A 64 -31.83 44.95 36.09
N SER A 65 -31.24 45.57 35.07
CA SER A 65 -31.26 47.03 34.89
C SER A 65 -32.65 47.54 34.56
N GLN A 66 -33.39 46.82 33.71
CA GLN A 66 -34.78 47.14 33.37
C GLN A 66 -35.70 47.03 34.60
N LEU A 67 -35.52 45.98 35.39
CA LEU A 67 -36.29 45.76 36.62
C LEU A 67 -35.98 46.83 37.67
N TYR A 68 -34.71 47.22 37.81
CA TYR A 68 -34.31 48.31 38.68
C TYR A 68 -34.98 49.64 38.27
N ALA A 69 -35.00 49.97 36.98
CA ALA A 69 -35.67 51.17 36.47
C ALA A 69 -37.19 51.14 36.74
N ALA A 70 -37.84 50.00 36.49
CA ALA A 70 -39.26 49.81 36.79
C ALA A 70 -39.55 49.99 38.30
N LYS A 71 -38.68 49.45 39.16
CA LYS A 71 -38.80 49.60 40.62
C LYS A 71 -38.73 51.06 41.06
N GLN A 72 -37.81 51.85 40.50
CA GLN A 72 -37.70 53.28 40.82
C GLN A 72 -38.96 54.05 40.44
N LEU A 73 -39.51 53.82 39.24
CA LEU A 73 -40.75 54.45 38.79
C LEU A 73 -41.93 54.08 39.69
N VAL A 74 -42.07 52.81 40.07
CA VAL A 74 -43.15 52.37 40.97
C VAL A 74 -42.96 52.94 42.38
N SER A 75 -41.72 53.05 42.87
CA SER A 75 -41.43 53.68 44.16
C SER A 75 -41.89 55.14 44.21
N GLU A 76 -41.70 55.90 43.14
CA GLU A 76 -42.22 57.27 43.02
C GLU A 76 -43.75 57.29 43.07
N LEU A 77 -44.40 56.35 42.37
CA LEU A 77 -45.87 56.23 42.36
C LEU A 77 -46.44 55.82 43.72
N VAL A 78 -45.75 54.99 44.50
CA VAL A 78 -46.15 54.64 45.88
C VAL A 78 -46.17 55.89 46.78
N GLY A 79 -45.26 56.85 46.54
CA GLY A 79 -45.27 58.15 47.19
C GLY A 79 -46.52 58.99 46.87
N MET A 80 -47.19 58.71 45.75
CA MET A 80 -48.44 59.37 45.33
C MET A 80 -49.70 58.59 45.76
N ASP A 81 -49.70 57.27 45.60
CA ASP A 81 -50.79 56.37 46.00
C ASP A 81 -50.24 55.11 46.67
N SER A 82 -50.44 55.03 48.00
CA SER A 82 -50.05 53.89 48.83
C SER A 82 -50.61 52.54 48.39
N LYS A 83 -51.69 52.49 47.58
CA LYS A 83 -52.26 51.24 47.06
C LYS A 83 -51.31 50.49 46.13
N LEU A 84 -50.29 51.16 45.60
CA LEU A 84 -49.28 50.55 44.72
C LEU A 84 -48.16 49.83 45.48
N SER A 85 -48.15 49.89 46.82
CA SER A 85 -47.13 49.23 47.67
C SER A 85 -46.98 47.74 47.36
N GLY A 86 -48.09 47.01 47.20
CA GLY A 86 -48.02 45.58 46.86
C GLY A 86 -47.38 45.30 45.50
N VAL A 87 -47.44 46.22 44.54
CA VAL A 87 -46.73 46.08 43.25
C VAL A 87 -45.22 46.29 43.45
N LEU A 88 -44.84 47.26 44.29
CA LEU A 88 -43.44 47.50 44.62
C LEU A 88 -42.83 46.29 45.33
N ASP A 89 -43.53 45.70 46.30
CA ASP A 89 -43.09 44.50 47.02
C ASP A 89 -42.85 43.33 46.03
N MET A 90 -43.77 43.11 45.09
CA MET A 90 -43.59 42.07 44.05
C MET A 90 -42.37 42.31 43.15
N LEU A 91 -42.06 43.58 42.82
CA LEU A 91 -40.87 43.92 42.03
C LEU A 91 -39.58 43.74 42.84
N GLU A 92 -39.61 43.97 44.14
CA GLU A 92 -38.49 43.69 45.05
C GLU A 92 -38.21 42.19 45.15
N GLU A 93 -39.24 41.38 45.35
CA GLU A 93 -39.12 39.92 45.35
C GLU A 93 -38.58 39.40 44.01
N ALA A 94 -39.12 39.90 42.89
CA ALA A 94 -38.63 39.54 41.56
C ALA A 94 -37.15 39.91 41.36
N SER A 95 -36.70 41.04 41.93
CA SER A 95 -35.29 41.47 41.86
C SER A 95 -34.37 40.53 42.62
N ILE A 96 -34.81 40.02 43.77
CA ILE A 96 -34.05 39.05 44.56
C ILE A 96 -33.96 37.73 43.79
N GLN A 97 -35.10 37.20 43.32
CA GLN A 97 -35.14 35.95 42.56
C GLN A 97 -34.30 36.00 41.28
N LEU A 98 -34.32 37.14 40.57
CA LEU A 98 -33.51 37.34 39.37
C LEU A 98 -32.01 37.34 39.70
N SER A 99 -31.60 37.95 40.82
CA SER A 99 -30.20 37.93 41.27
C SER A 99 -29.76 36.52 41.64
N GLU A 100 -30.54 35.80 42.44
CA GLU A 100 -30.25 34.42 42.85
C GLU A 100 -30.11 33.48 41.64
N ALA A 101 -31.04 33.55 40.69
CA ALA A 101 -30.97 32.75 39.46
C ALA A 101 -29.74 33.09 38.60
N THR A 102 -29.35 34.38 38.56
CA THR A 102 -28.14 34.82 37.85
C THR A 102 -26.89 34.24 38.50
N ASP A 103 -26.78 34.30 39.83
CA ASP A 103 -25.63 33.80 40.58
C ASP A 103 -25.53 32.27 40.49
N GLU A 104 -26.66 31.56 40.58
CA GLU A 104 -26.70 30.11 40.40
C GLU A 104 -26.27 29.69 38.99
N LEU A 105 -26.72 30.41 37.96
CA LEU A 105 -26.31 30.17 36.58
C LEU A 105 -24.81 30.47 36.36
N ARG A 106 -24.28 31.52 37.00
CA ARG A 106 -22.85 31.86 36.97
C ARG A 106 -22.02 30.75 37.60
N HIS A 107 -22.41 30.27 38.78
CA HIS A 107 -21.76 29.14 39.44
C HIS A 107 -21.84 27.84 38.64
N TYR A 108 -22.94 27.60 37.94
CA TYR A 108 -23.07 26.46 37.04
C TYR A 108 -22.14 26.59 35.83
N HIS A 109 -22.05 27.78 35.22
CA HIS A 109 -21.14 28.09 34.13
C HIS A 109 -19.67 27.88 34.53
N ASP A 110 -19.25 28.37 35.70
CA ASP A 110 -17.87 28.23 36.20
C ASP A 110 -17.48 26.77 36.52
N ARG A 111 -18.47 25.91 36.80
CA ARG A 111 -18.26 24.47 37.08
C ARG A 111 -18.20 23.61 35.82
N LEU A 112 -18.64 24.13 34.68
CA LEU A 112 -18.56 23.41 33.41
C LEU A 112 -17.10 23.39 32.95
N ASP A 113 -16.41 22.33 33.34
CA ASP A 113 -15.02 22.08 32.92
C ASP A 113 -15.03 21.62 31.46
N LEU A 114 -14.69 22.53 30.56
CA LEU A 114 -14.59 22.25 29.14
C LEU A 114 -13.18 22.56 28.68
N ASP A 115 -12.63 21.63 27.90
CA ASP A 115 -11.36 21.82 27.22
C ASP A 115 -11.62 22.14 25.73
N PRO A 116 -11.63 23.43 25.32
CA PRO A 116 -11.91 23.81 23.94
C PRO A 116 -10.83 23.31 22.98
N ASN A 117 -9.59 23.16 23.47
CA ASN A 117 -8.50 22.64 22.65
C ASN A 117 -8.75 21.17 22.33
N ARG A 118 -9.16 20.39 23.33
CA ARG A 118 -9.52 18.98 23.13
C ARG A 118 -10.68 18.81 22.16
N LEU A 119 -11.74 19.62 22.28
CA LEU A 119 -12.87 19.57 21.36
C LEU A 119 -12.43 19.83 19.90
N PHE A 120 -11.56 20.82 19.70
CA PHE A 120 -11.03 21.15 18.38
C PHE A 120 -10.12 20.04 17.81
N GLU A 121 -9.28 19.42 18.65
CA GLU A 121 -8.47 18.26 18.25
C GLU A 121 -9.34 17.09 17.78
N LEU A 122 -10.41 16.78 18.52
CA LEU A 122 -11.35 15.72 18.16
C LEU A 122 -12.05 16.04 16.83
N GLU A 123 -12.52 17.27 16.65
CA GLU A 123 -13.15 17.71 15.40
C GLU A 123 -12.20 17.59 14.19
N GLN A 124 -10.94 18.01 14.36
CA GLN A 124 -9.92 17.84 13.31
C GLN A 124 -9.66 16.36 13.00
N ARG A 125 -9.54 15.53 14.04
CA ARG A 125 -9.31 14.07 13.89
C ARG A 125 -10.48 13.40 13.15
N ILE A 126 -11.71 13.66 13.59
CA ILE A 126 -12.95 13.14 12.98
C ILE A 126 -13.06 13.58 11.52
N SER A 127 -12.87 14.88 11.24
CA SER A 127 -13.00 15.41 9.87
C SER A 127 -11.98 14.79 8.92
N ARG A 128 -10.74 14.60 9.37
CA ARG A 128 -9.69 13.92 8.60
C ARG A 128 -10.07 12.46 8.33
N GLN A 129 -10.57 11.74 9.33
CA GLN A 129 -10.98 10.34 9.15
C GLN A 129 -12.13 10.21 8.15
N ILE A 130 -13.15 11.07 8.24
CA ILE A 130 -14.27 11.11 7.30
C ILE A 130 -13.79 11.44 5.88
N ALA A 131 -12.86 12.40 5.73
CA ALA A 131 -12.31 12.77 4.43
C ALA A 131 -11.56 11.61 3.78
N LEU A 132 -10.74 10.89 4.56
CA LEU A 132 -10.03 9.69 4.09
C LEU A 132 -11.01 8.57 3.73
N ALA A 133 -11.96 8.26 4.61
CA ALA A 133 -12.98 7.25 4.35
C ALA A 133 -13.78 7.54 3.07
N ARG A 134 -14.16 8.80 2.84
CA ARG A 134 -14.82 9.24 1.60
C ARG A 134 -13.95 9.04 0.36
N LYS A 135 -12.64 9.33 0.42
CA LYS A 135 -11.71 9.07 -0.70
C LYS A 135 -11.68 7.58 -1.08
N HIS A 136 -11.78 6.71 -0.07
CA HIS A 136 -11.78 5.27 -0.23
C HIS A 136 -13.17 4.64 -0.39
N GLN A 137 -14.24 5.45 -0.37
CA GLN A 137 -15.64 5.01 -0.50
C GLN A 137 -16.09 3.99 0.55
N ILE A 138 -15.55 4.12 1.76
CA ILE A 138 -15.88 3.27 2.91
C ILE A 138 -16.41 4.11 4.07
N THR A 139 -16.90 3.46 5.10
CA THR A 139 -17.22 4.14 6.36
C THR A 139 -15.95 4.50 7.14
N PRO A 140 -15.98 5.53 8.01
CA PRO A 140 -14.84 5.89 8.86
C PRO A 140 -14.36 4.76 9.79
N GLU A 141 -15.28 3.90 10.20
CA GLU A 141 -15.08 2.74 11.08
C GLU A 141 -14.25 1.64 10.37
N GLU A 142 -14.42 1.48 9.06
CA GLU A 142 -13.72 0.49 8.24
C GLU A 142 -12.30 0.94 7.82
N LEU A 143 -11.93 2.20 8.07
CA LEU A 143 -10.63 2.75 7.64
C LEU A 143 -9.40 1.99 8.18
N PRO A 144 -9.37 1.57 9.47
CA PRO A 144 -8.27 0.76 10.00
C PRO A 144 -8.14 -0.59 9.30
N ASP A 145 -9.27 -1.25 9.00
CA ASP A 145 -9.27 -2.55 8.32
C ASP A 145 -8.77 -2.42 6.88
N LEU A 146 -9.22 -1.38 6.17
CA LEU A 146 -8.68 -1.05 4.85
C LEU A 146 -7.16 -0.81 4.93
N TYR A 147 -6.71 -0.01 5.90
CA TYR A 147 -5.29 0.28 6.06
C TYR A 147 -4.45 -1.00 6.26
N GLN A 148 -4.91 -1.94 7.10
CA GLN A 148 -4.25 -3.24 7.27
C GLN A 148 -4.24 -4.05 5.97
N SER A 149 -5.36 -4.08 5.23
CA SER A 149 -5.43 -4.82 3.96
C SER A 149 -4.45 -4.27 2.91
N LEU A 150 -4.25 -2.95 2.85
CA LEU A 150 -3.31 -2.32 1.93
C LEU A 150 -1.86 -2.57 2.34
N LEU A 151 -1.55 -2.60 3.64
CA LEU A 151 -0.22 -2.98 4.14
C LEU A 151 0.11 -4.44 3.79
N GLU A 152 -0.85 -5.34 3.93
CA GLU A 152 -0.69 -6.74 3.55
C GLU A 152 -0.50 -6.91 2.04
N GLU A 153 -1.28 -6.19 1.22
CA GLU A 153 -1.10 -6.17 -0.23
C GLU A 153 0.30 -5.67 -0.63
N GLN A 154 0.79 -4.60 0.01
CA GLN A 154 2.14 -4.08 -0.25
C GLN A 154 3.20 -5.13 0.09
N ARG A 155 3.09 -5.77 1.25
CA ARG A 155 4.03 -6.80 1.68
C ARG A 155 4.08 -7.97 0.68
N MET A 156 2.93 -8.41 0.19
CA MET A 156 2.84 -9.49 -0.80
C MET A 156 3.49 -9.12 -2.14
N LEU A 157 3.40 -7.84 -2.55
CA LEU A 157 4.08 -7.33 -3.75
C LEU A 157 5.60 -7.30 -3.57
N ASP A 158 6.07 -6.84 -2.42
CA ASP A 158 7.50 -6.78 -2.10
C ASP A 158 8.14 -8.19 -2.03
N ASP A 159 7.48 -9.13 -1.35
CA ASP A 159 7.94 -10.53 -1.26
C ASP A 159 7.99 -11.19 -2.65
N SER A 160 7.02 -10.88 -3.52
CA SER A 160 6.99 -11.38 -4.90
C SER A 160 8.12 -10.82 -5.77
N ALA A 161 8.47 -9.55 -5.58
CA ALA A 161 9.56 -8.90 -6.31
C ALA A 161 10.93 -9.51 -5.94
N GLY A 162 11.18 -9.70 -4.64
CA GLY A 162 12.41 -10.34 -4.16
C GLY A 162 12.56 -11.80 -4.63
N SER A 163 11.47 -12.55 -4.71
CA SER A 163 11.45 -13.92 -5.24
C SER A 163 11.80 -13.97 -6.73
N LEU A 164 11.29 -13.03 -7.54
CA LEU A 164 11.54 -13.00 -8.98
C LEU A 164 12.99 -12.66 -9.31
N GLU A 165 13.59 -11.71 -8.60
CA GLU A 165 15.01 -11.35 -8.77
C GLU A 165 15.91 -12.53 -8.40
N SER A 166 15.64 -13.20 -7.27
CA SER A 166 16.36 -14.41 -6.86
C SER A 166 16.24 -15.55 -7.88
N LEU A 167 15.04 -15.81 -8.41
CA LEU A 167 14.82 -16.83 -9.44
C LEU A 167 15.56 -16.50 -10.74
N SER A 168 15.56 -15.23 -11.17
CA SER A 168 16.29 -14.78 -12.37
C SER A 168 17.80 -15.03 -12.21
N GLN A 169 18.36 -14.71 -11.05
CA GLN A 169 19.77 -14.96 -10.75
C GLN A 169 20.11 -16.45 -10.79
N ARG A 170 19.24 -17.31 -10.22
CA ARG A 170 19.41 -18.77 -10.27
C ARG A 170 19.32 -19.34 -11.69
N VAL A 171 18.46 -18.77 -12.54
CA VAL A 171 18.38 -19.17 -13.96
C VAL A 171 19.70 -18.87 -14.66
N VAL A 172 20.27 -17.68 -14.44
CA VAL A 172 21.57 -17.31 -15.01
C VAL A 172 22.69 -18.23 -14.50
N GLU A 173 22.72 -18.49 -13.20
CA GLU A 173 23.71 -19.38 -12.57
C GLU A 173 23.65 -20.80 -13.13
N HIS A 174 22.46 -21.40 -13.16
CA HIS A 174 22.30 -22.77 -13.66
C HIS A 174 22.50 -22.87 -15.18
N HIS A 175 22.14 -21.83 -15.94
CA HIS A 175 22.44 -21.79 -17.37
C HIS A 175 23.96 -21.77 -17.62
N GLN A 176 24.70 -20.96 -16.86
CA GLN A 176 26.15 -20.91 -16.95
C GLN A 176 26.78 -22.26 -16.60
N LEU A 177 26.33 -22.90 -15.52
CA LEU A 177 26.79 -24.22 -15.12
C LEU A 177 26.54 -25.28 -16.20
N ALA A 178 25.37 -25.25 -16.83
CA ALA A 178 25.04 -26.16 -17.91
C ALA A 178 25.91 -25.92 -19.16
N LEU A 179 26.19 -24.66 -19.49
CA LEU A 179 27.08 -24.29 -20.59
C LEU A 179 28.52 -24.76 -20.35
N ASP A 180 29.04 -24.56 -19.14
CA ASP A 180 30.39 -24.99 -18.76
C ASP A 180 30.51 -26.52 -18.81
N THR A 181 29.47 -27.23 -18.37
CA THR A 181 29.40 -28.70 -18.49
C THR A 181 29.35 -29.14 -19.96
N ALA A 182 28.60 -28.44 -20.81
CA ALA A 182 28.55 -28.72 -22.25
C ALA A 182 29.90 -28.49 -22.93
N LYS A 183 30.67 -27.48 -22.51
CA LYS A 183 32.05 -27.25 -23.01
C LYS A 183 32.99 -28.39 -22.64
N GLN A 184 32.88 -28.93 -21.43
CA GLN A 184 33.65 -30.11 -21.02
C GLN A 184 33.27 -31.33 -21.85
N LEU A 185 31.97 -31.54 -22.09
CA LEU A 185 31.48 -32.62 -22.94
C LEU A 185 31.96 -32.49 -24.39
N HIS A 186 31.96 -31.27 -24.94
CA HIS A 186 32.48 -30.96 -26.26
C HIS A 186 33.95 -31.35 -26.40
N ALA A 187 34.79 -30.96 -25.44
CA ALA A 187 36.22 -31.31 -25.45
C ALA A 187 36.44 -32.84 -25.42
N LEU A 188 35.67 -33.57 -24.61
CA LEU A 188 35.71 -35.03 -24.59
C LEU A 188 35.27 -35.65 -25.92
N ARG A 189 34.24 -35.08 -26.55
CA ARG A 189 33.74 -35.51 -27.87
C ARG A 189 34.75 -35.26 -28.97
N GLN A 190 35.41 -34.10 -29.00
CA GLN A 190 36.48 -33.82 -29.97
C GLN A 190 37.61 -34.84 -29.86
N ASN A 191 38.11 -35.09 -28.64
CA ASN A 191 39.19 -36.06 -28.44
C ASN A 191 38.78 -37.48 -28.88
N SER A 192 37.55 -37.90 -28.55
CA SER A 192 37.03 -39.21 -28.95
C SER A 192 36.76 -39.29 -30.45
N ALA A 193 36.34 -38.18 -31.07
CA ALA A 193 36.10 -38.06 -32.49
C ALA A 193 37.40 -38.19 -33.30
N ASP A 194 38.50 -37.58 -32.82
CA ASP A 194 39.83 -37.69 -33.44
C ASP A 194 40.36 -39.13 -33.36
N GLU A 195 40.25 -39.78 -32.20
CA GLU A 195 40.65 -41.17 -32.02
C GLU A 195 39.84 -42.11 -32.93
N LEU A 196 38.51 -41.98 -32.92
CA LEU A 196 37.62 -42.81 -33.73
C LEU A 196 37.83 -42.56 -35.23
N THR A 197 38.14 -41.31 -35.62
CA THR A 197 38.47 -40.94 -36.99
C THR A 197 39.69 -41.70 -37.50
N GLN A 198 40.76 -41.78 -36.70
CA GLN A 198 41.97 -42.51 -37.05
C GLN A 198 41.69 -44.02 -37.19
N LEU A 199 41.04 -44.61 -36.18
CA LEU A 199 40.73 -46.05 -36.16
C LEU A 199 39.85 -46.48 -37.35
N ILE A 200 38.80 -45.71 -37.67
CA ILE A 200 37.92 -46.03 -38.80
C ILE A 200 38.66 -45.85 -40.12
N THR A 201 39.46 -44.78 -40.28
CA THR A 201 40.24 -44.55 -41.50
C THR A 201 41.24 -45.69 -41.76
N GLU A 202 41.96 -46.15 -40.72
CA GLU A 202 42.87 -47.30 -40.83
C GLU A 202 42.11 -48.60 -41.19
N SER A 203 40.96 -48.83 -40.59
CA SER A 203 40.10 -49.98 -40.92
C SER A 203 39.62 -49.93 -42.37
N MET A 204 39.17 -48.76 -42.85
CA MET A 204 38.78 -48.55 -44.26
C MET A 204 39.92 -48.86 -45.23
N HIS A 205 41.15 -48.42 -44.91
CA HIS A 205 42.33 -48.73 -45.72
C HIS A 205 42.59 -50.25 -45.82
N SER A 206 42.35 -51.00 -44.74
CA SER A 206 42.49 -52.46 -44.72
C SER A 206 41.40 -53.19 -45.53
N LEU A 207 40.24 -52.56 -45.75
CA LEU A 207 39.06 -53.11 -46.43
C LEU A 207 38.96 -52.72 -47.91
N SER A 208 40.08 -52.68 -48.62
CA SER A 208 40.16 -52.32 -50.06
C SER A 208 39.76 -50.86 -50.40
N MET A 209 39.78 -49.93 -49.44
CA MET A 209 39.62 -48.49 -49.68
C MET A 209 40.90 -47.73 -49.30
N PRO A 210 42.04 -47.91 -50.00
CA PRO A 210 43.36 -47.44 -49.58
C PRO A 210 43.53 -45.91 -49.54
N HIS A 211 42.54 -45.17 -50.01
CA HIS A 211 42.54 -43.71 -50.06
C HIS A 211 41.30 -43.10 -49.40
N GLY A 212 40.49 -43.92 -48.72
CA GLY A 212 39.28 -43.47 -48.06
C GLY A 212 39.59 -42.76 -46.74
N VAL A 213 39.05 -41.57 -46.54
CA VAL A 213 39.22 -40.80 -45.30
C VAL A 213 37.86 -40.64 -44.63
N PHE A 214 37.80 -41.02 -43.37
CA PHE A 214 36.67 -40.74 -42.50
C PHE A 214 36.98 -39.51 -41.64
N SER A 215 35.96 -38.76 -41.25
CA SER A 215 36.12 -37.59 -40.38
C SER A 215 34.82 -37.34 -39.62
N ILE A 216 34.92 -37.04 -38.34
CA ILE A 216 33.79 -36.66 -37.49
C ILE A 216 33.89 -35.16 -37.23
N ASP A 217 32.94 -34.38 -37.75
CA ASP A 217 32.83 -32.95 -37.49
C ASP A 217 32.00 -32.72 -36.23
N VAL A 218 32.58 -32.11 -35.20
CA VAL A 218 31.92 -31.79 -33.92
C VAL A 218 31.86 -30.28 -33.78
N ALA A 219 30.72 -29.69 -34.11
CA ALA A 219 30.51 -28.24 -34.07
C ALA A 219 29.78 -27.83 -32.79
N PHE A 220 30.38 -26.94 -32.00
CA PHE A 220 29.77 -26.41 -30.78
C PHE A 220 28.94 -25.15 -31.05
N ASP A 221 27.71 -25.12 -30.56
CA ASP A 221 26.83 -23.95 -30.61
C ASP A 221 26.18 -23.67 -29.26
N GLU A 222 26.72 -22.68 -28.54
CA GLU A 222 26.22 -22.21 -27.24
C GLU A 222 24.72 -21.84 -27.26
N ARG A 223 24.18 -21.44 -28.42
CA ARG A 223 22.77 -21.04 -28.56
C ARG A 223 21.82 -22.23 -28.62
N HIS A 224 22.34 -23.43 -28.87
CA HIS A 224 21.58 -24.66 -29.00
C HIS A 224 21.95 -25.68 -27.91
N LEU A 225 21.93 -25.22 -26.66
CA LEU A 225 22.13 -26.10 -25.51
C LEU A 225 20.88 -26.98 -25.27
N THR A 226 21.09 -28.29 -25.29
CA THR A 226 20.05 -29.31 -25.06
C THR A 226 20.46 -30.28 -23.94
N ALA A 227 19.61 -31.26 -23.65
CA ALA A 227 19.93 -32.32 -22.69
C ALA A 227 21.18 -33.14 -23.09
N ASP A 228 21.49 -33.20 -24.39
CA ASP A 228 22.65 -33.93 -24.92
C ASP A 228 23.90 -33.03 -25.08
N GLY A 229 23.86 -31.81 -24.56
CA GLY A 229 24.89 -30.79 -24.73
C GLY A 229 24.60 -29.82 -25.87
N ALA A 230 25.64 -29.14 -26.34
CA ALA A 230 25.57 -28.06 -27.33
C ALA A 230 26.34 -28.40 -28.61
N ASP A 231 26.54 -29.70 -28.87
CA ASP A 231 27.29 -30.18 -30.03
C ASP A 231 26.37 -30.65 -31.15
N HIS A 232 26.69 -30.25 -32.37
CA HIS A 232 26.21 -30.86 -33.58
C HIS A 232 27.29 -31.78 -34.15
N ILE A 233 26.99 -33.08 -34.22
CA ILE A 233 27.94 -34.11 -34.68
C ILE A 233 27.54 -34.56 -36.08
N GLU A 234 28.46 -34.45 -37.05
CA GLU A 234 28.26 -34.91 -38.43
C GLU A 234 29.39 -35.85 -38.86
N PHE A 235 29.04 -37.08 -39.25
CA PHE A 235 29.97 -38.05 -39.80
C PHE A 235 30.17 -37.83 -41.29
N ARG A 236 31.42 -37.64 -41.72
CA ARG A 236 31.80 -37.38 -43.11
C ARG A 236 32.79 -38.42 -43.62
N VAL A 237 32.69 -38.74 -44.90
CA VAL A 237 33.55 -39.72 -45.56
C VAL A 237 33.88 -39.29 -46.98
N THR A 238 35.06 -39.69 -47.45
CA THR A 238 35.42 -39.67 -48.88
C THR A 238 36.10 -40.99 -49.20
N THR A 239 35.76 -41.62 -50.32
CA THR A 239 36.28 -42.94 -50.71
C THR A 239 37.33 -42.87 -51.82
N ASN A 240 37.47 -41.72 -52.48
CA ASN A 240 38.35 -41.54 -53.64
C ASN A 240 39.23 -40.29 -53.50
N PRO A 241 40.51 -40.35 -53.91
CA PRO A 241 41.38 -39.18 -53.98
C PRO A 241 40.75 -38.07 -54.83
N GLY A 242 40.69 -36.85 -54.26
CA GLY A 242 40.20 -35.65 -54.96
C GLY A 242 38.71 -35.36 -54.81
N GLN A 243 37.93 -36.23 -54.16
CA GLN A 243 36.54 -35.91 -53.77
C GLN A 243 36.49 -35.26 -52.38
N PRO A 244 35.70 -34.19 -52.19
CA PRO A 244 35.54 -33.54 -50.89
C PRO A 244 34.87 -34.50 -49.88
N LEU A 245 35.19 -34.33 -48.60
CA LEU A 245 34.47 -34.99 -47.50
C LEU A 245 32.98 -34.62 -47.58
N GLN A 246 32.13 -35.65 -47.63
CA GLN A 246 30.68 -35.47 -47.68
C GLN A 246 30.01 -36.24 -46.55
N PRO A 247 28.82 -35.80 -46.08
CA PRO A 247 28.09 -36.51 -45.04
C PRO A 247 27.87 -37.98 -45.43
N ILE A 248 28.07 -38.90 -44.50
CA ILE A 248 28.00 -40.36 -44.76
C ILE A 248 26.68 -40.77 -45.42
N ALA A 249 25.57 -40.10 -45.07
CA ALA A 249 24.24 -40.32 -45.63
C ALA A 249 24.13 -39.99 -47.13
N LYS A 250 25.03 -39.16 -47.68
CA LYS A 250 25.01 -38.71 -49.08
C LYS A 250 25.96 -39.49 -49.99
N VAL A 251 26.97 -40.16 -49.43
CA VAL A 251 28.04 -40.83 -50.20
C VAL A 251 27.72 -42.28 -50.52
N ALA A 252 26.84 -42.91 -49.75
CA ALA A 252 26.78 -44.36 -49.76
C ALA A 252 25.76 -44.97 -50.74
N SER A 253 26.28 -45.68 -51.74
CA SER A 253 25.61 -46.78 -52.44
C SER A 253 25.46 -47.98 -51.48
N GLY A 254 24.35 -48.72 -51.54
CA GLY A 254 23.97 -49.72 -50.53
C GLY A 254 25.01 -50.82 -50.22
N GLY A 255 25.99 -51.06 -51.10
CA GLY A 255 27.11 -51.99 -50.86
C GLY A 255 28.33 -51.40 -50.14
N GLU A 256 28.48 -50.07 -50.10
CA GLU A 256 29.58 -49.38 -49.40
C GLU A 256 29.21 -49.02 -47.96
N LEU A 257 27.92 -48.69 -47.73
CA LEU A 257 27.36 -48.47 -46.39
C LEU A 257 27.52 -49.71 -45.50
N SER A 258 27.28 -50.92 -46.03
CA SER A 258 27.43 -52.18 -45.27
C SER A 258 28.88 -52.53 -44.93
N ARG A 259 29.87 -51.83 -45.51
CA ARG A 259 31.29 -52.02 -45.18
C ARG A 259 31.80 -51.02 -44.14
N ILE A 260 31.04 -49.94 -43.89
CA ILE A 260 31.39 -48.86 -42.97
C ILE A 260 30.53 -48.91 -41.69
N ALA A 261 29.26 -49.33 -41.80
CA ALA A 261 28.33 -49.55 -40.69
C ALA A 261 28.64 -50.83 -39.91
#